data_AF-S3E0E9-F1
#
_entry.id   AF-S3E0E9-F1
#
_cell.length_a   1.000
_cell.length_b   1.000
_cell.length_c   1.000
_cell.angle_alpha   90.00
_cell.angle_beta   90.00
_cell.angle_gamma   90.00
#
_symmetry.space_group_name_H-M   'P 1'
#
loop_
_entity.id
_entity.type
_entity.pdbx_description
1 polymer ?
#
loop_
_entity_poly.entity_id
_entity_poly.type
_entity_poly.pdbx_seq_one_letter_code
_entity_poly.pdbx_strand_id
1 'polypeptide(L)'
;MYDVEDDKTYMKRTNSQQNQHNPTLDFISQTEKMEPNTASHRTPHSELTNGINKQSVVSSIPSVPVTVERKPFIQPDNDQVVQHTGTPRANIAVTKDHPEGTTENDWASKHRDQSVLQQHCDFFDRDHDGIIWPQDTYVGFHRVGFNILLSLLAVFIIHANFSYPTSPSWLPDPFFRVYLKNVHKAKHGSDSGTYDTEGRFVPQKFEDIFAKYSEGKDGITIYDVSKLLKGQRLIADPIGWGGAFFEWLATYIMLWPEDGKMRKEDIRGIYDGSLFYTIAERREKKQSEKSIGRNLLGKLATAVDKTGL
;
A
#
# COMPACT_ATOMS: atom_id res chain seq x y z
N MET A 1 11.93 42.16 37.02
CA MET A 1 13.03 42.34 37.98
C MET A 1 14.11 41.36 37.55
N TYR A 2 15.12 41.89 36.83
CA TYR A 2 16.49 41.45 36.51
C TYR A 2 16.82 39.93 36.47
N ASP A 3 17.58 39.36 35.52
CA ASP A 3 18.49 39.94 34.53
C ASP A 3 18.81 38.95 33.40
N VAL A 4 19.21 39.49 32.24
CA VAL A 4 19.88 38.83 31.13
C VAL A 4 21.32 39.34 31.13
N GLU A 5 22.35 38.48 31.08
CA GLU A 5 23.61 38.84 30.43
C GLU A 5 24.46 37.62 30.04
N ASP A 6 24.98 37.73 28.82
CA ASP A 6 25.80 36.80 28.05
C ASP A 6 27.29 36.83 28.45
N ASP A 7 27.97 35.77 28.00
CA ASP A 7 29.17 35.85 27.14
C ASP A 7 30.54 35.35 27.65
N LYS A 8 31.13 34.53 26.76
CA LYS A 8 32.56 34.31 26.49
C LYS A 8 33.50 33.85 27.62
N THR A 9 33.89 32.59 27.52
CA THR A 9 35.32 32.22 27.68
C THR A 9 35.71 31.14 26.66
N TYR A 10 36.29 31.59 25.55
CA TYR A 10 36.95 30.77 24.54
C TYR A 10 38.41 30.50 24.95
N MET A 11 38.85 29.25 24.69
CA MET A 11 40.20 28.82 24.32
C MET A 11 41.37 29.02 25.30
N LYS A 12 41.85 27.88 25.88
CA LYS A 12 43.25 27.43 25.73
C LYS A 12 43.47 26.04 26.33
N ARG A 13 44.39 25.30 25.69
CA ARG A 13 45.06 24.03 26.06
C ARG A 13 44.39 22.74 25.56
N THR A 14 45.05 21.76 24.95
CA THR A 14 46.28 21.60 24.13
C THR A 14 46.30 20.11 23.76
N ASN A 15 46.79 19.80 22.56
CA ASN A 15 46.96 18.44 22.02
C ASN A 15 47.70 17.48 22.96
N SER A 16 47.17 16.26 23.11
CA SER A 16 47.97 15.05 23.33
C SER A 16 47.38 13.91 22.49
N GLN A 17 48.04 13.63 21.37
CA GLN A 17 47.86 12.38 20.63
C GLN A 17 48.32 11.22 21.52
N GLN A 18 47.45 10.23 21.73
CA GLN A 18 47.85 8.90 22.17
C GLN A 18 47.38 7.90 21.12
N ASN A 19 48.36 7.34 20.42
CA ASN A 19 48.27 6.12 19.62
C ASN A 19 47.61 5.02 20.46
N GLN A 20 46.44 4.56 20.03
CA GLN A 20 45.92 3.26 20.42
C GLN A 20 45.97 2.34 19.20
N HIS A 21 46.78 1.30 19.36
CA HIS A 21 47.03 0.20 18.45
C HIS A 21 45.75 -0.63 18.28
N ASN A 22 45.26 -0.81 17.05
CA ASN A 22 44.02 -1.52 16.75
C ASN A 22 44.35 -2.83 16.00
N PRO A 23 44.27 -4.02 16.63
CA PRO A 23 44.86 -5.27 16.12
C PRO A 23 44.01 -6.01 15.06
N THR A 24 43.11 -5.33 14.35
CA THR A 24 42.16 -5.98 13.41
C THR A 24 42.54 -5.80 11.94
N LEU A 25 43.69 -5.19 11.63
CA LEU A 25 44.16 -4.94 10.27
C LEU A 25 45.34 -5.84 9.81
N ASP A 26 45.76 -6.81 10.63
CA ASP A 26 46.86 -7.73 10.29
C ASP A 26 46.40 -9.07 9.65
N PHE A 27 45.10 -9.24 9.39
CA PHE A 27 44.55 -10.48 8.81
C PHE A 27 44.36 -10.47 7.29
N ILE A 28 44.72 -9.39 6.58
CA ILE A 28 44.58 -9.28 5.11
C ILE A 28 45.91 -8.85 4.46
N SER A 29 47.01 -9.49 4.85
CA SER A 29 48.33 -9.27 4.20
C SER A 29 49.18 -10.54 4.08
N GLN A 30 48.56 -11.73 4.05
CA GLN A 30 49.28 -12.99 3.82
C GLN A 30 48.49 -13.97 2.95
N THR A 31 48.21 -13.60 1.71
CA THR A 31 48.02 -14.58 0.62
C THR A 31 48.36 -13.93 -0.71
N GLU A 32 49.65 -13.64 -0.93
CA GLU A 32 50.15 -13.32 -2.27
C GLU A 32 51.59 -13.84 -2.38
N LYS A 33 51.72 -15.04 -2.96
CA LYS A 33 52.93 -15.62 -3.58
C LYS A 33 52.66 -17.09 -3.97
N MET A 34 52.15 -17.30 -5.17
CA MET A 34 52.45 -18.51 -5.96
C MET A 34 52.48 -18.12 -7.44
N GLU A 35 53.65 -18.29 -8.04
CA GLU A 35 53.92 -18.13 -9.48
C GLU A 35 53.58 -19.42 -10.27
N PRO A 36 53.59 -19.38 -11.63
CA PRO A 36 52.58 -20.02 -12.45
C PRO A 36 52.92 -21.45 -12.84
N ASN A 37 51.90 -22.29 -13.06
CA ASN A 37 52.05 -23.56 -13.76
C ASN A 37 51.07 -23.65 -14.93
N THR A 38 51.62 -23.73 -16.12
CA THR A 38 50.98 -23.94 -17.42
C THR A 38 50.35 -25.32 -17.52
N ALA A 39 49.05 -25.40 -17.81
CA ALA A 39 48.46 -26.52 -18.54
C ALA A 39 47.13 -26.10 -19.19
N SER A 40 47.12 -26.21 -20.52
CA SER A 40 45.99 -25.92 -21.41
C SER A 40 44.82 -26.89 -21.18
N HIS A 41 43.66 -26.35 -20.82
CA HIS A 41 42.38 -26.98 -21.12
C HIS A 41 41.35 -25.92 -21.48
N ARG A 42 41.17 -25.72 -22.79
CA ARG A 42 40.15 -24.82 -23.35
C ARG A 42 38.77 -25.43 -23.12
N THR A 43 38.00 -24.86 -22.20
CA THR A 43 36.53 -24.95 -22.19
C THR A 43 35.99 -23.88 -23.14
N PRO A 44 34.93 -24.15 -23.92
CA PRO A 44 34.45 -23.17 -24.89
C PRO A 44 33.76 -22.03 -24.15
N HIS A 45 34.42 -20.87 -24.09
CA HIS A 45 33.78 -19.60 -23.81
C HIS A 45 32.69 -19.39 -24.88
N SER A 46 31.44 -19.49 -24.48
CA SER A 46 30.31 -19.04 -25.28
C SER A 46 30.54 -17.57 -25.63
N GLU A 47 30.51 -17.29 -26.93
CA GLU A 47 30.68 -15.99 -27.53
C GLU A 47 29.79 -14.94 -26.84
N LEU A 48 30.42 -14.02 -26.11
CA LEU A 48 29.87 -12.69 -25.84
C LEU A 48 29.84 -11.94 -27.17
N THR A 49 28.78 -12.18 -27.94
CA THR A 49 28.51 -11.40 -29.14
C THR A 49 28.03 -10.02 -28.75
N ASN A 50 28.68 -9.04 -29.39
CA ASN A 50 28.49 -7.62 -29.24
C ASN A 50 27.03 -7.20 -29.48
N GLY A 51 26.50 -6.52 -28.47
CA GLY A 51 25.23 -5.82 -28.50
C GLY A 51 24.97 -5.28 -27.11
N ILE A 52 25.77 -4.31 -26.66
CA ILE A 52 25.46 -3.52 -25.46
C ILE A 52 24.21 -2.71 -25.80
N ASN A 53 23.07 -3.38 -25.66
CA ASN A 53 21.77 -2.76 -25.66
C ASN A 53 21.76 -1.85 -24.41
N LYS A 54 21.36 -0.60 -24.63
CA LYS A 54 21.35 0.50 -23.67
C LYS A 54 20.81 0.01 -22.32
N GLN A 55 21.72 -0.10 -21.33
CA GLN A 55 21.54 -0.55 -19.95
C GLN A 55 20.13 -1.04 -19.55
N SER A 56 19.83 -2.32 -19.81
CA SER A 56 18.70 -2.97 -19.14
C SER A 56 19.05 -3.21 -17.67
N VAL A 57 18.18 -2.78 -16.76
CA VAL A 57 18.35 -3.01 -15.32
C VAL A 57 18.35 -4.53 -15.06
N VAL A 58 19.40 -5.06 -14.45
CA VAL A 58 19.47 -6.48 -14.07
C VAL A 58 18.55 -6.71 -12.87
N SER A 59 17.36 -7.25 -13.12
CA SER A 59 16.33 -7.48 -12.10
C SER A 59 16.18 -8.95 -11.67
N SER A 60 16.89 -9.87 -12.32
CA SER A 60 16.73 -11.32 -12.12
C SER A 60 18.08 -12.03 -12.32
N ILE A 61 18.36 -13.03 -11.49
CA ILE A 61 19.57 -13.84 -11.53
C ILE A 61 19.15 -15.31 -11.69
N PRO A 62 19.54 -16.02 -12.76
CA PRO A 62 19.10 -17.40 -13.00
C PRO A 62 19.43 -18.39 -11.86
N SER A 63 20.55 -18.20 -11.16
CA SER A 63 20.93 -19.02 -10.01
C SER A 63 20.18 -18.68 -8.71
N VAL A 64 19.34 -17.64 -8.71
CA VAL A 64 18.51 -17.20 -7.58
C VAL A 64 17.04 -17.23 -8.00
N PRO A 65 16.36 -18.40 -7.96
CA PRO A 65 15.05 -18.62 -8.58
C PRO A 65 13.99 -17.59 -8.23
N VAL A 66 13.90 -17.16 -6.97
CA VAL A 66 12.90 -16.18 -6.51
C VAL A 66 12.96 -14.84 -7.26
N THR A 67 14.15 -14.43 -7.74
CA THR A 67 14.33 -13.19 -8.51
C THR A 67 13.86 -13.31 -9.96
N VAL A 68 13.75 -14.53 -10.48
CA VAL A 68 13.18 -14.84 -11.80
C VAL A 68 11.67 -15.00 -11.69
N GLU A 69 11.20 -15.73 -10.67
CA GLU A 69 9.78 -15.99 -10.41
C GLU A 69 9.00 -14.71 -10.10
N ARG A 70 9.58 -13.80 -9.31
CA ARG A 70 8.94 -12.55 -8.86
C ARG A 70 9.57 -11.34 -9.53
N LYS A 71 9.58 -11.35 -10.86
CA LYS A 71 10.15 -10.26 -11.65
C LYS A 71 9.41 -8.94 -11.37
N PRO A 72 10.11 -7.85 -11.01
CA PRO A 72 9.49 -6.55 -10.82
C PRO A 72 8.94 -6.00 -12.14
N PHE A 73 7.98 -5.11 -12.03
CA PHE A 73 7.47 -4.37 -13.18
C PHE A 73 8.57 -3.48 -13.77
N ILE A 74 8.74 -3.53 -15.10
CA ILE A 74 9.65 -2.65 -15.83
C ILE A 74 8.88 -2.14 -17.04
N GLN A 75 8.80 -0.81 -17.18
CA GLN A 75 8.21 -0.21 -18.37
C GLN A 75 9.12 -0.44 -19.59
N PRO A 76 8.58 -0.82 -20.76
CA PRO A 76 9.35 -0.86 -21.99
C PRO A 76 9.94 0.52 -22.32
N ASP A 77 11.16 0.58 -22.86
CA ASP A 77 11.84 1.87 -23.17
C ASP A 77 11.04 2.77 -24.12
N ASN A 78 10.21 2.17 -24.97
CA ASN A 78 9.33 2.86 -25.91
C ASN A 78 7.94 3.21 -25.34
N ASP A 79 7.66 2.89 -24.08
CA ASP A 79 6.34 3.01 -23.45
C ASP A 79 6.48 3.39 -21.96
N GLN A 80 7.09 4.55 -21.71
CA GLN A 80 7.35 5.12 -20.38
C GLN A 80 6.23 6.08 -19.96
N VAL A 81 5.01 5.56 -19.83
CA VAL A 81 3.81 6.36 -19.51
C VAL A 81 3.90 6.98 -18.10
N VAL A 82 4.35 6.20 -17.12
CA VAL A 82 4.54 6.68 -15.74
C VAL A 82 6.00 7.07 -15.54
N GLN A 83 6.31 8.36 -15.56
CA GLN A 83 7.68 8.83 -15.32
C GLN A 83 8.12 8.49 -13.88
N HIS A 84 9.36 8.05 -13.69
CA HIS A 84 9.93 7.76 -12.35
C HIS A 84 9.01 6.89 -11.46
N THR A 85 8.66 5.67 -11.92
CA THR A 85 7.76 4.74 -11.22
C THR A 85 8.15 4.46 -9.77
N GLY A 86 9.45 4.46 -9.46
CA GLY A 86 9.95 4.27 -8.09
C GLY A 86 9.80 5.47 -7.16
N THR A 87 9.46 6.65 -7.68
CA THR A 87 9.23 7.84 -6.85
C THR A 87 7.81 7.80 -6.31
N PRO A 88 7.57 7.97 -5.00
CA PRO A 88 6.22 8.08 -4.44
C PRO A 88 5.47 9.32 -4.93
N ARG A 89 4.14 9.23 -5.05
CA ARG A 89 3.22 10.30 -5.41
C ARG A 89 2.43 10.72 -4.19
N ALA A 90 2.49 12.00 -3.85
CA ALA A 90 1.89 12.50 -2.62
C ALA A 90 0.37 12.23 -2.58
N ASN A 91 -0.33 12.65 -3.63
CA ASN A 91 -1.78 12.82 -3.65
C ASN A 91 -2.47 12.20 -4.88
N ILE A 92 -1.78 11.37 -5.67
CA ILE A 92 -2.35 10.72 -6.86
C ILE A 92 -1.89 9.27 -6.94
N ALA A 93 -2.82 8.33 -7.06
CA ALA A 93 -2.54 6.92 -7.29
C ALA A 93 -2.39 6.63 -8.80
N VAL A 94 -1.20 6.85 -9.35
CA VAL A 94 -0.92 6.68 -10.80
C VAL A 94 -0.53 5.24 -11.14
N THR A 95 -1.03 4.72 -12.26
CA THR A 95 -0.67 3.40 -12.81
C THR A 95 -0.31 3.52 -14.28
N LYS A 96 0.21 2.45 -14.88
CA LYS A 96 0.45 2.42 -16.33
C LYS A 96 -0.82 2.71 -17.13
N ASP A 97 -1.96 2.20 -16.66
CA ASP A 97 -3.24 2.30 -17.38
C ASP A 97 -3.97 3.61 -17.05
N HIS A 98 -3.73 4.19 -15.88
CA HIS A 98 -4.25 5.47 -15.43
C HIS A 98 -3.11 6.38 -14.94
N PRO A 99 -2.32 6.97 -15.86
CA PRO A 99 -1.15 7.77 -15.50
C PRO A 99 -1.48 9.08 -14.79
N GLU A 100 -2.71 9.58 -14.96
CA GLU A 100 -3.25 10.75 -14.26
C GLU A 100 -3.97 10.38 -12.95
N GLY A 101 -4.01 9.09 -12.58
CA GLY A 101 -4.78 8.57 -11.45
C GLY A 101 -6.30 8.63 -11.68
N THR A 102 -7.07 8.74 -10.61
CA THR A 102 -8.53 8.92 -10.67
C THR A 102 -8.87 10.34 -11.12
N THR A 103 -9.62 10.45 -12.22
CA THR A 103 -10.01 11.75 -12.82
C THR A 103 -11.50 12.00 -12.72
N GLU A 104 -12.27 10.96 -12.43
CA GLU A 104 -13.72 11.00 -12.25
C GLU A 104 -14.10 11.98 -11.15
N ASN A 105 -15.15 12.76 -11.39
CA ASN A 105 -15.69 13.72 -10.43
C ASN A 105 -14.63 14.70 -9.86
N ASP A 106 -13.60 15.04 -10.63
CA ASP A 106 -12.49 15.91 -10.22
C ASP A 106 -11.72 15.40 -8.98
N TRP A 107 -11.60 14.07 -8.82
CA TRP A 107 -11.02 13.43 -7.62
C TRP A 107 -9.67 14.03 -7.21
N ALA A 108 -8.70 14.05 -8.13
CA ALA A 108 -7.35 14.55 -7.86
C ALA A 108 -7.34 16.02 -7.40
N SER A 109 -8.24 16.85 -7.94
CA SER A 109 -8.34 18.26 -7.56
C SER A 109 -8.95 18.41 -6.16
N LYS A 110 -10.02 17.67 -5.87
CA LYS A 110 -10.69 17.70 -4.55
C LYS A 110 -9.79 17.20 -3.42
N HIS A 111 -8.89 16.28 -3.71
CA HIS A 111 -8.01 15.63 -2.73
C HIS A 111 -6.55 16.08 -2.83
N ARG A 112 -6.28 17.20 -3.52
CA ARG A 112 -4.92 17.70 -3.77
C ARG A 112 -4.11 17.97 -2.51
N ASP A 113 -4.78 18.26 -1.40
CA ASP A 113 -4.19 18.62 -0.10
C ASP A 113 -4.10 17.41 0.87
N GLN A 114 -4.36 16.19 0.39
CA GLN A 114 -4.29 14.95 1.15
C GLN A 114 -3.27 13.98 0.54
N SER A 115 -2.54 13.27 1.40
CA SER A 115 -1.78 12.09 0.94
C SER A 115 -2.72 11.00 0.43
N VAL A 116 -2.29 10.13 -0.49
CA VAL A 116 -3.16 9.05 -1.01
C VAL A 116 -3.72 8.17 0.11
N LEU A 117 -2.94 7.87 1.15
CA LEU A 117 -3.44 7.14 2.32
C LEU A 117 -4.50 7.93 3.12
N GLN A 118 -4.43 9.27 3.18
CA GLN A 118 -5.52 10.05 3.77
C GLN A 118 -6.78 9.99 2.91
N GLN A 119 -6.65 10.03 1.58
CA GLN A 119 -7.78 9.87 0.65
C GLN A 119 -8.49 8.53 0.84
N HIS A 120 -7.72 7.45 1.01
CA HIS A 120 -8.24 6.12 1.38
C HIS A 120 -9.16 6.16 2.60
N CYS A 121 -8.76 6.91 3.62
CA CYS A 121 -9.46 6.99 4.89
C CYS A 121 -10.62 8.00 4.88
N ASP A 122 -10.59 8.99 3.99
CA ASP A 122 -11.55 10.11 3.93
C ASP A 122 -13.01 9.64 3.82
N PHE A 123 -13.27 8.54 3.08
CA PHE A 123 -14.60 7.94 2.99
C PHE A 123 -15.21 7.58 4.36
N PHE A 124 -14.37 7.23 5.32
CA PHE A 124 -14.78 6.87 6.68
C PHE A 124 -14.89 8.09 7.60
N ASP A 125 -14.34 9.25 7.24
CA ASP A 125 -14.45 10.50 8.00
C ASP A 125 -15.61 11.34 7.48
N ARG A 126 -16.83 10.94 7.87
CA ARG A 126 -18.06 11.42 7.20
C ARG A 126 -18.41 12.88 7.46
N ASP A 127 -17.98 13.43 8.59
CA ASP A 127 -18.14 14.84 8.93
C ASP A 127 -16.88 15.66 8.61
N HIS A 128 -15.82 15.02 8.10
CA HIS A 128 -14.59 15.63 7.61
C HIS A 128 -13.86 16.47 8.67
N ASP A 129 -13.87 16.00 9.92
CA ASP A 129 -13.19 16.68 11.04
C ASP A 129 -11.74 16.17 11.25
N GLY A 130 -11.33 15.16 10.49
CA GLY A 130 -10.02 14.52 10.57
C GLY A 130 -9.95 13.37 11.59
N ILE A 131 -11.08 12.94 12.16
CA ILE A 131 -11.17 11.98 13.25
C ILE A 131 -12.21 10.89 12.93
N ILE A 132 -11.75 9.67 12.72
CA ILE A 132 -12.62 8.52 12.50
C ILE A 132 -13.00 7.91 13.85
N TRP A 133 -14.28 7.94 14.18
CA TRP A 133 -14.83 7.23 15.33
C TRP A 133 -15.14 5.77 14.99
N PRO A 134 -15.19 4.88 16.01
CA PRO A 134 -15.68 3.51 15.83
C PRO A 134 -17.01 3.41 15.05
N GLN A 135 -17.92 4.36 15.28
CA GLN A 135 -19.20 4.42 14.56
C GLN A 135 -19.03 4.73 13.07
N ASP A 136 -18.07 5.58 12.69
CA ASP A 136 -17.89 5.94 11.30
C ASP A 136 -17.32 4.78 10.49
N THR A 137 -16.38 4.04 11.08
CA THR A 137 -15.90 2.76 10.53
C THR A 137 -17.05 1.78 10.35
N TYR A 138 -17.90 1.58 11.37
CA TYR A 138 -19.06 0.69 11.27
C TYR A 138 -19.97 1.06 10.09
N VAL A 139 -20.32 2.33 9.98
CA VAL A 139 -21.20 2.82 8.91
C VAL A 139 -20.52 2.73 7.56
N GLY A 140 -19.26 3.12 7.44
CA GLY A 140 -18.48 3.05 6.21
C GLY A 140 -18.42 1.64 5.65
N PHE A 141 -18.05 0.66 6.46
CA PHE A 141 -18.03 -0.76 6.06
C PHE A 141 -19.43 -1.25 5.63
N HIS A 142 -20.48 -0.86 6.35
CA HIS A 142 -21.84 -1.22 5.96
C HIS A 142 -22.26 -0.61 4.61
N ARG A 143 -21.87 0.64 4.34
CA ARG A 143 -22.13 1.34 3.07
C ARG A 143 -21.46 0.65 1.89
N VAL A 144 -20.21 0.21 2.05
CA VAL A 144 -19.49 -0.55 1.00
C VAL A 144 -19.88 -2.03 0.94
N GLY A 145 -20.72 -2.49 1.86
CA GLY A 145 -21.50 -3.72 1.70
C GLY A 145 -21.18 -4.86 2.63
N PHE A 146 -20.41 -4.60 3.67
CA PHE A 146 -20.20 -5.54 4.75
C PHE A 146 -21.49 -5.67 5.56
N ASN A 147 -21.76 -6.89 6.01
CA ASN A 147 -22.89 -7.12 6.92
C ASN A 147 -22.54 -6.65 8.34
N ILE A 148 -23.53 -6.66 9.23
CA ILE A 148 -23.38 -6.19 10.62
C ILE A 148 -22.19 -6.86 11.32
N LEU A 149 -22.03 -8.18 11.20
CA LEU A 149 -20.95 -8.91 11.87
C LEU A 149 -19.57 -8.51 11.35
N LEU A 150 -19.41 -8.42 10.03
CA LEU A 150 -18.15 -8.04 9.42
C LEU A 150 -17.82 -6.56 9.66
N SER A 151 -18.82 -5.67 9.69
CA SER A 151 -18.62 -4.27 10.06
C SER A 151 -18.16 -4.12 11.52
N LEU A 152 -18.77 -4.86 12.47
CA LEU A 152 -18.31 -4.86 13.86
C LEU A 152 -16.90 -5.43 14.01
N LEU A 153 -16.57 -6.48 13.26
CA LEU A 153 -15.23 -7.04 13.24
C LEU A 153 -14.20 -6.03 12.71
N ALA A 154 -14.54 -5.29 11.65
CA ALA A 154 -13.68 -4.23 11.12
C ALA A 154 -13.43 -3.13 12.14
N VAL A 155 -14.46 -2.70 12.87
CA VAL A 155 -14.33 -1.71 13.97
C VAL A 155 -13.33 -2.21 15.00
N PHE A 156 -13.46 -3.45 15.46
CA PHE A 156 -12.55 -4.01 16.44
C PHE A 156 -11.10 -4.05 15.93
N ILE A 157 -10.88 -4.57 14.73
CA ILE A 157 -9.55 -4.71 14.13
C ILE A 157 -8.89 -3.33 13.94
N ILE A 158 -9.59 -2.37 13.33
CA ILE A 158 -9.05 -1.06 12.99
C ILE A 158 -8.77 -0.26 14.26
N HIS A 159 -9.74 -0.12 15.15
CA HIS A 159 -9.60 0.78 16.29
C HIS A 159 -8.69 0.22 17.38
N ALA A 160 -8.60 -1.11 17.54
CA ALA A 160 -7.65 -1.73 18.47
C ALA A 160 -6.18 -1.55 18.03
N ASN A 161 -5.92 -1.48 16.72
CA ASN A 161 -4.56 -1.39 16.20
C ASN A 161 -4.14 0.03 15.84
N PHE A 162 -5.05 0.88 15.36
CA PHE A 162 -4.68 2.19 14.78
C PHE A 162 -4.95 3.38 15.70
N SER A 163 -5.77 3.23 16.74
CA SER A 163 -6.10 4.37 17.61
C SER A 163 -4.86 4.94 18.31
N TYR A 164 -4.07 4.09 18.97
CA TYR A 164 -2.89 4.57 19.70
C TYR A 164 -1.78 5.08 18.76
N PRO A 165 -1.38 4.38 17.68
CA PRO A 165 -0.34 4.89 16.77
C PRO A 165 -0.68 6.23 16.11
N THR A 166 -1.97 6.51 15.89
CA THR A 166 -2.42 7.77 15.29
C THR A 166 -2.72 8.85 16.32
N SER A 167 -2.81 8.52 17.61
CA SER A 167 -3.08 9.47 18.69
C SER A 167 -2.08 10.63 18.68
N PRO A 168 -2.53 11.89 18.82
CA PRO A 168 -1.65 13.03 19.03
C PRO A 168 -1.08 13.09 20.46
N SER A 169 -1.58 12.24 21.36
CA SER A 169 -1.20 12.18 22.78
C SER A 169 -0.31 10.97 23.07
N TRP A 170 0.48 11.07 24.13
CA TRP A 170 1.24 9.94 24.68
C TRP A 170 0.34 8.92 25.41
N LEU A 171 -0.87 9.33 25.83
CA LEU A 171 -1.84 8.43 26.44
C LEU A 171 -2.76 7.82 25.36
N PRO A 172 -3.21 6.56 25.54
CA PRO A 172 -4.25 5.97 24.72
C PRO A 172 -5.53 6.80 24.72
N ASP A 173 -6.19 6.87 23.57
CA ASP A 173 -7.49 7.53 23.46
C ASP A 173 -8.59 6.60 24.04
N PRO A 174 -9.29 6.99 25.12
CA PRO A 174 -10.33 6.14 25.72
C PRO A 174 -11.52 5.89 24.79
N PHE A 175 -11.69 6.70 23.74
CA PHE A 175 -12.74 6.52 22.72
C PHE A 175 -12.25 5.75 21.49
N PHE A 176 -11.00 5.29 21.51
CA PHE A 176 -10.38 4.53 20.43
C PHE A 176 -10.44 5.22 19.06
N ARG A 177 -10.41 6.55 19.01
CA ARG A 177 -10.48 7.31 17.75
C ARG A 177 -9.22 7.14 16.91
N VAL A 178 -9.35 7.25 15.59
CA VAL A 178 -8.23 7.24 14.62
C VAL A 178 -8.08 8.62 14.02
N TYR A 179 -6.87 9.17 14.04
CA TYR A 179 -6.61 10.54 13.59
C TYR A 179 -5.96 10.55 12.21
N LEU A 180 -6.67 11.07 11.19
CA LEU A 180 -6.19 11.06 9.80
C LEU A 180 -4.87 11.79 9.61
N LYS A 181 -4.62 12.85 10.37
CA LYS A 181 -3.35 13.59 10.33
C LYS A 181 -2.13 12.68 10.53
N ASN A 182 -2.27 11.63 11.33
CA ASN A 182 -1.19 10.73 11.71
C ASN A 182 -1.34 9.32 11.11
N VAL A 183 -2.28 9.10 10.17
CA VAL A 183 -2.62 7.76 9.68
C VAL A 183 -1.45 7.04 9.00
N HIS A 184 -0.48 7.77 8.45
CA HIS A 184 0.78 7.21 7.91
C HIS A 184 1.55 6.37 8.94
N LYS A 185 1.37 6.61 10.24
CA LYS A 185 1.96 5.81 11.33
C LYS A 185 1.30 4.44 11.54
N ALA A 186 0.11 4.21 10.97
CA ALA A 186 -0.60 2.93 11.04
C ALA A 186 -0.11 1.90 10.02
N LYS A 187 0.87 2.27 9.18
CA LYS A 187 1.53 1.37 8.24
C LYS A 187 2.26 0.23 8.98
N HIS A 188 2.17 -0.99 8.46
CA HIS A 188 2.93 -2.16 8.92
C HIS A 188 3.93 -2.63 7.86
N GLY A 189 4.88 -3.48 8.25
CA GLY A 189 6.04 -3.82 7.43
C GLY A 189 5.76 -4.87 6.34
N SER A 190 4.73 -5.69 6.54
CA SER A 190 4.38 -6.81 5.66
C SER A 190 3.25 -6.52 4.68
N ASP A 191 2.89 -5.24 4.52
CA ASP A 191 1.95 -4.79 3.48
C ASP A 191 2.55 -4.89 2.07
N SER A 192 1.82 -4.43 1.05
CA SER A 192 2.30 -4.47 -0.34
C SER A 192 3.47 -3.51 -0.62
N GLY A 193 3.75 -2.57 0.28
CA GLY A 193 4.65 -1.44 0.06
C GLY A 193 4.09 -0.37 -0.88
N THR A 194 2.82 -0.45 -1.29
CA THR A 194 2.19 0.54 -2.17
C THR A 194 2.07 1.91 -1.51
N TYR A 195 1.92 1.97 -0.19
CA TYR A 195 2.18 3.18 0.56
C TYR A 195 3.61 3.20 1.07
N ASP A 196 4.27 4.35 0.98
CA ASP A 196 5.49 4.58 1.75
C ASP A 196 5.18 5.03 3.19
N THR A 197 6.22 5.33 3.96
CA THR A 197 6.13 5.73 5.37
C THR A 197 5.45 7.09 5.59
N GLU A 198 5.28 7.88 4.54
CA GLU A 198 4.58 9.17 4.57
C GLU A 198 3.14 9.06 4.04
N GLY A 199 2.66 7.86 3.70
CA GLY A 199 1.32 7.63 3.17
C GLY A 199 1.17 7.98 1.68
N ARG A 200 2.28 8.16 0.96
CA ARG A 200 2.31 8.46 -0.48
C ARG A 200 2.22 7.17 -1.27
N PHE A 201 1.63 7.22 -2.46
CA PHE A 201 1.47 6.06 -3.33
C PHE A 201 2.74 5.77 -4.12
N VAL A 202 3.23 4.53 -4.14
CA VAL A 202 4.44 4.10 -4.85
C VAL A 202 4.05 3.30 -6.10
N PRO A 203 4.04 3.91 -7.30
CA PRO A 203 3.55 3.25 -8.52
C PRO A 203 4.26 1.93 -8.83
N GLN A 204 5.59 1.90 -8.64
CA GLN A 204 6.37 0.69 -8.84
C GLN A 204 5.90 -0.48 -7.96
N LYS A 205 5.59 -0.22 -6.67
CA LYS A 205 5.16 -1.26 -5.74
C LYS A 205 3.75 -1.76 -6.05
N PHE A 206 2.88 -0.88 -6.51
CA PHE A 206 1.57 -1.24 -7.00
C PHE A 206 1.64 -2.12 -8.26
N GLU A 207 2.37 -1.69 -9.29
CA GLU A 207 2.52 -2.48 -10.53
C GLU A 207 3.23 -3.82 -10.28
N ASP A 208 4.17 -3.86 -9.33
CA ASP A 208 4.83 -5.08 -8.88
C ASP A 208 3.85 -6.14 -8.36
N ILE A 209 2.69 -5.76 -7.79
CA ILE A 209 1.67 -6.74 -7.36
C ILE A 209 1.22 -7.58 -8.56
N PHE A 210 0.91 -6.93 -9.68
CA PHE A 210 0.40 -7.62 -10.86
C PHE A 210 1.53 -8.31 -11.61
N ALA A 211 2.67 -7.64 -11.81
CA ALA A 211 3.82 -8.23 -12.49
C ALA A 211 4.32 -9.51 -11.82
N LYS A 212 4.27 -9.61 -10.49
CA LYS A 212 4.78 -10.77 -9.74
C LYS A 212 3.75 -11.87 -9.51
N TYR A 213 2.46 -11.53 -9.44
CA TYR A 213 1.45 -12.46 -8.94
C TYR A 213 0.26 -12.69 -9.88
N SER A 214 0.02 -11.84 -10.88
CA SER A 214 -1.11 -12.03 -11.79
C SER A 214 -0.89 -13.10 -12.84
N GLU A 215 0.33 -13.61 -13.03
CA GLU A 215 0.64 -14.65 -14.04
C GLU A 215 0.09 -14.29 -15.45
N GLY A 216 0.08 -13.01 -15.81
CA GLY A 216 -0.42 -12.51 -17.10
C GLY A 216 -1.95 -12.36 -17.20
N LYS A 217 -2.70 -12.62 -16.12
CA LYS A 217 -4.14 -12.32 -16.01
C LYS A 217 -4.37 -10.80 -15.93
N ASP A 218 -5.55 -10.32 -16.34
CA ASP A 218 -5.96 -8.90 -16.24
C ASP A 218 -6.36 -8.45 -14.81
N GLY A 219 -5.96 -9.23 -13.80
CA GLY A 219 -6.33 -9.04 -12.40
C GLY A 219 -5.75 -10.16 -11.54
N ILE A 220 -6.04 -10.13 -10.25
CA ILE A 220 -5.55 -11.13 -9.28
C ILE A 220 -6.70 -11.87 -8.62
N THR A 221 -6.53 -13.18 -8.43
CA THR A 221 -7.47 -14.02 -7.69
C THR A 221 -7.09 -14.09 -6.22
N ILE A 222 -7.96 -14.66 -5.38
CA ILE A 222 -7.63 -14.92 -3.96
C ILE A 222 -6.41 -15.85 -3.80
N TYR A 223 -6.15 -16.73 -4.77
CA TYR A 223 -4.97 -17.59 -4.77
C TYR A 223 -3.70 -16.81 -5.07
N ASP A 224 -3.76 -15.84 -5.97
CA ASP A 224 -2.63 -14.95 -6.28
C ASP A 224 -2.33 -14.04 -5.09
N VAL A 225 -3.37 -13.54 -4.43
CA VAL A 225 -3.26 -12.82 -3.14
C VAL A 225 -2.54 -13.68 -2.10
N SER A 226 -2.82 -14.99 -2.02
CA SER A 226 -2.12 -15.86 -1.06
C SER A 226 -0.60 -15.92 -1.32
N LYS A 227 -0.17 -15.84 -2.59
CA LYS A 227 1.25 -15.77 -3.00
C LYS A 227 1.84 -14.39 -2.66
N LEU A 228 1.08 -13.32 -2.90
CA LEU A 228 1.44 -11.95 -2.51
C LEU A 228 1.68 -11.85 -1.00
N LEU A 229 0.71 -12.28 -0.18
CA LEU A 229 0.81 -12.25 1.28
C LEU A 229 2.03 -13.02 1.78
N LYS A 230 2.30 -14.21 1.24
CA LYS A 230 3.52 -14.97 1.58
C LYS A 230 4.79 -14.25 1.15
N GLY A 231 4.74 -13.52 0.03
CA GLY A 231 5.89 -12.84 -0.54
C GLY A 231 6.31 -11.56 0.18
N GLN A 232 5.39 -10.90 0.88
CA GLN A 232 5.64 -9.63 1.59
C GLN A 232 5.98 -9.79 3.07
N ARG A 233 5.87 -11.01 3.65
CA ARG A 233 6.11 -11.22 5.09
C ARG A 233 7.51 -10.80 5.52
N LEU A 234 7.58 -9.90 6.49
CA LEU A 234 8.81 -9.60 7.22
C LEU A 234 8.89 -10.44 8.50
N ILE A 235 10.10 -10.92 8.85
CA ILE A 235 10.31 -11.88 9.95
C ILE A 235 9.78 -11.39 11.30
N ALA A 236 9.87 -10.10 11.59
CA ALA A 236 9.53 -9.50 12.88
C ALA A 236 8.25 -8.63 12.79
N ASP A 237 7.23 -9.10 12.06
CA ASP A 237 5.97 -8.37 11.91
C ASP A 237 4.70 -9.25 11.93
N PRO A 238 4.44 -10.04 13.00
CA PRO A 238 3.23 -10.87 13.08
C PRO A 238 1.92 -10.08 13.00
N ILE A 239 1.90 -8.85 13.53
CA ILE A 239 0.72 -7.97 13.46
C ILE A 239 0.48 -7.58 12.00
N GLY A 240 1.52 -7.17 11.26
CA GLY A 240 1.39 -6.86 9.83
C GLY A 240 1.04 -8.08 8.97
N TRP A 241 1.44 -9.30 9.35
CA TRP A 241 0.98 -10.52 8.64
C TRP A 241 -0.55 -10.66 8.71
N GLY A 242 -1.11 -10.44 9.90
CA GLY A 242 -2.56 -10.45 10.11
C GLY A 242 -3.23 -9.26 9.42
N GLY A 243 -2.67 -8.06 9.57
CA GLY A 243 -3.14 -6.83 8.93
C GLY A 243 -3.27 -6.99 7.42
N ALA A 244 -2.18 -7.39 6.74
CA ALA A 244 -2.18 -7.64 5.31
C ALA A 244 -3.24 -8.69 4.90
N PHE A 245 -3.38 -9.78 5.65
CA PHE A 245 -4.41 -10.78 5.37
C PHE A 245 -5.83 -10.17 5.43
N PHE A 246 -6.14 -9.42 6.48
CA PHE A 246 -7.46 -8.80 6.65
C PHE A 246 -7.75 -7.70 5.61
N GLU A 247 -6.75 -6.89 5.25
CA GLU A 247 -6.86 -5.86 4.21
C GLU A 247 -7.23 -6.48 2.85
N TRP A 248 -6.51 -7.53 2.44
CA TRP A 248 -6.77 -8.21 1.17
C TRP A 248 -8.07 -9.03 1.20
N LEU A 249 -8.42 -9.63 2.34
CA LEU A 249 -9.71 -10.32 2.50
C LEU A 249 -10.87 -9.33 2.41
N ALA A 250 -10.77 -8.19 3.08
CA ALA A 250 -11.77 -7.12 3.01
C ALA A 250 -11.91 -6.61 1.56
N THR A 251 -10.79 -6.40 0.86
CA THR A 251 -10.77 -6.03 -0.55
C THR A 251 -11.53 -7.04 -1.42
N TYR A 252 -11.28 -8.34 -1.24
CA TYR A 252 -11.99 -9.39 -1.98
C TYR A 252 -13.49 -9.42 -1.66
N ILE A 253 -13.86 -9.35 -0.38
CA ILE A 253 -15.28 -9.35 0.05
C ILE A 253 -16.02 -8.14 -0.51
N MET A 254 -15.39 -6.97 -0.52
CA MET A 254 -15.98 -5.73 -0.99
C MET A 254 -16.21 -5.75 -2.51
N LEU A 255 -15.21 -6.18 -3.28
CA LEU A 255 -15.30 -6.23 -4.74
C LEU A 255 -16.22 -7.36 -5.21
N TRP A 256 -16.17 -8.51 -4.53
CA TRP A 256 -16.91 -9.74 -4.84
C TRP A 256 -17.00 -10.02 -6.36
N PRO A 257 -15.85 -10.16 -7.06
CA PRO A 257 -15.83 -10.25 -8.51
C PRO A 257 -16.52 -11.55 -9.00
N GLU A 258 -17.39 -11.42 -10.01
CA GLU A 258 -18.18 -12.55 -10.53
C GLU A 258 -17.32 -13.67 -11.13
N ASP A 259 -16.19 -13.33 -11.75
CA ASP A 259 -15.23 -14.26 -12.33
C ASP A 259 -14.06 -14.61 -11.37
N GLY A 260 -14.15 -14.17 -10.11
CA GLY A 260 -13.14 -14.40 -9.08
C GLY A 260 -11.84 -13.59 -9.24
N LYS A 261 -11.78 -12.62 -10.16
CA LYS A 261 -10.60 -11.79 -10.42
C LYS A 261 -10.84 -10.34 -10.02
N MET A 262 -10.03 -9.84 -9.09
CA MET A 262 -10.01 -8.42 -8.75
C MET A 262 -9.17 -7.67 -9.78
N ARG A 263 -9.80 -6.72 -10.49
CA ARG A 263 -9.14 -5.96 -11.55
C ARG A 263 -8.14 -4.97 -10.95
N LYS A 264 -7.08 -4.68 -11.71
CA LYS A 264 -6.02 -3.75 -11.28
C LYS A 264 -6.59 -2.40 -10.87
N GLU A 265 -7.41 -1.81 -11.72
CA GLU A 265 -7.89 -0.44 -11.53
C GLU A 265 -8.97 -0.34 -10.43
N ASP A 266 -9.70 -1.42 -10.16
CA ASP A 266 -10.54 -1.50 -8.96
C ASP A 266 -9.67 -1.44 -7.69
N ILE A 267 -8.60 -2.25 -7.64
CA ILE A 267 -7.68 -2.24 -6.49
C ILE A 267 -6.99 -0.87 -6.36
N ARG A 268 -6.61 -0.22 -7.47
CA ARG A 268 -6.06 1.14 -7.47
C ARG A 268 -7.04 2.15 -6.85
N GLY A 269 -8.32 2.09 -7.24
CA GLY A 269 -9.37 2.94 -6.67
C GLY A 269 -9.67 2.67 -5.20
N ILE A 270 -9.28 1.50 -4.68
CA ILE A 270 -9.28 1.25 -3.23
C ILE A 270 -8.13 1.99 -2.57
N TYR A 271 -6.92 1.99 -3.15
CA TYR A 271 -5.80 2.75 -2.60
C TYR A 271 -6.14 4.24 -2.47
N ASP A 272 -6.61 4.92 -3.50
CA ASP A 272 -6.99 6.34 -3.31
C ASP A 272 -8.36 6.53 -2.64
N GLY A 273 -9.14 5.47 -2.37
CA GLY A 273 -10.44 5.54 -1.71
C GLY A 273 -11.62 5.90 -2.62
N SER A 274 -11.35 6.29 -3.87
CA SER A 274 -12.39 6.70 -4.84
C SER A 274 -13.43 5.60 -5.12
N LEU A 275 -13.01 4.34 -5.07
CA LEU A 275 -13.90 3.22 -5.34
C LEU A 275 -14.94 3.02 -4.21
N PHE A 276 -14.62 3.41 -2.96
CA PHE A 276 -15.56 3.28 -1.84
C PHE A 276 -16.83 4.08 -2.07
N TYR A 277 -16.70 5.33 -2.53
CA TYR A 277 -17.83 6.18 -2.89
C TYR A 277 -18.66 5.56 -4.01
N THR A 278 -17.99 5.09 -5.07
CA THR A 278 -18.65 4.43 -6.22
C THR A 278 -19.46 3.20 -5.79
N ILE A 279 -18.91 2.36 -4.92
CA ILE A 279 -19.60 1.17 -4.40
C ILE A 279 -20.78 1.58 -3.50
N ALA A 280 -20.57 2.52 -2.58
CA ALA A 280 -21.60 3.00 -1.67
C ALA A 280 -22.80 3.58 -2.43
N GLU A 281 -22.56 4.49 -3.39
CA GLU A 281 -23.60 5.10 -4.22
C GLU A 281 -24.39 4.06 -5.02
N ARG A 282 -23.70 3.12 -5.66
CA ARG A 282 -24.33 2.02 -6.41
C ARG A 282 -25.25 1.20 -5.51
N ARG A 283 -24.83 0.95 -4.26
CA ARG A 283 -25.61 0.15 -3.30
C ARG A 283 -26.81 0.91 -2.76
N GLU A 284 -26.63 2.17 -2.38
CA GLU A 284 -27.69 3.05 -1.90
C GLU A 284 -28.78 3.24 -2.96
N LYS A 285 -28.38 3.44 -4.23
CA LYS A 285 -29.31 3.49 -5.36
C LYS A 285 -30.12 2.19 -5.51
N LYS A 286 -29.47 1.02 -5.50
CA LYS A 286 -30.14 -0.28 -5.58
C LYS A 286 -31.10 -0.51 -4.40
N GLN A 287 -30.78 -0.03 -3.20
CA GLN A 287 -31.65 -0.14 -2.03
C GLN A 287 -32.87 0.78 -2.15
N SER A 288 -32.67 2.00 -2.62
CA SER A 288 -33.75 2.96 -2.91
C SER A 288 -34.73 2.41 -3.93
N GLU A 289 -34.24 1.90 -5.06
CA GLU A 289 -35.06 1.27 -6.11
C GLU A 289 -35.88 0.08 -5.58
N LYS A 290 -35.26 -0.79 -4.77
CA LYS A 290 -35.97 -1.90 -4.11
C LYS A 290 -37.05 -1.42 -3.14
N SER A 291 -36.77 -0.36 -2.38
CA SER A 291 -37.73 0.23 -1.43
C SER A 291 -38.94 0.81 -2.15
N ILE A 292 -38.72 1.56 -3.23
CA ILE A 292 -39.78 2.09 -4.11
C ILE A 292 -40.62 0.95 -4.69
N GLY A 293 -39.99 -0.09 -5.23
CA GLY A 293 -40.68 -1.26 -5.78
C GLY A 293 -41.57 -1.96 -4.75
N ARG A 294 -41.07 -2.20 -3.52
CA ARG A 294 -41.87 -2.78 -2.43
C ARG A 294 -43.06 -1.90 -2.04
N ASN A 295 -42.85 -0.58 -1.95
CA ASN A 295 -43.92 0.36 -1.62
C ASN A 295 -45.02 0.39 -2.69
N LEU A 296 -44.65 0.32 -3.98
CA LEU A 296 -45.62 0.25 -5.08
C LEU A 296 -46.41 -1.06 -5.05
N LEU A 297 -45.75 -2.20 -4.84
CA LEU A 297 -46.41 -3.50 -4.70
C LEU A 297 -47.37 -3.53 -3.51
N GLY A 298 -46.99 -2.96 -2.36
CA GLY A 298 -47.88 -2.85 -1.19
C GLY A 298 -49.12 -2.00 -1.46
N LYS A 299 -48.97 -0.87 -2.18
CA LYS A 299 -50.10 -0.03 -2.59
C LYS A 299 -51.04 -0.76 -3.57
N LEU A 300 -50.50 -1.49 -4.54
CA LEU A 300 -51.30 -2.29 -5.48
C LEU A 300 -52.07 -3.41 -4.77
N ALA A 301 -51.42 -4.17 -3.89
CA ALA A 301 -52.08 -5.20 -3.10
C ALA A 301 -53.24 -4.63 -2.26
N THR A 302 -53.02 -3.48 -1.63
CA THR A 302 -54.07 -2.77 -0.85
C THR A 302 -55.20 -2.27 -1.74
N ALA A 303 -54.92 -1.85 -2.97
CA ALA A 303 -55.93 -1.38 -3.93
C ALA A 303 -56.80 -2.54 -4.43
N VAL A 304 -56.19 -3.68 -4.78
CA VAL A 304 -56.92 -4.90 -5.20
C VAL A 304 -57.87 -5.37 -4.10
N ASP A 305 -57.39 -5.45 -2.87
CA ASP A 305 -58.19 -5.85 -1.70
C ASP A 305 -59.39 -4.91 -1.44
N LYS A 306 -59.24 -3.61 -1.74
CA LYS A 306 -60.31 -2.61 -1.60
C LYS A 306 -61.32 -2.59 -2.76
N THR A 307 -60.93 -3.05 -3.95
CA THR A 307 -61.81 -3.04 -5.14
C THR A 307 -62.64 -4.31 -5.31
N GLY A 308 -62.40 -5.36 -4.49
CA GLY A 308 -63.26 -6.54 -4.44
C GLY A 308 -63.34 -7.35 -5.75
N LEU A 309 -62.28 -7.32 -6.56
CA LEU A 309 -62.06 -8.25 -7.66
C LEU A 309 -61.35 -9.52 -7.15
#